data_AF-A0A662G7A0-F1
#
_entry.id   AF-A0A662G7A0-F1
#
_cell.length_a   1.000
_cell.length_b   1.000
_cell.length_c   1.000
_cell.angle_alpha   90.00
_cell.angle_beta   90.00
_cell.angle_gamma   90.00
#
_symmetry.space_group_name_H-M   'P 1'
#
loop_
_entity.id
_entity.type
_entity.pdbx_description
1 polymer ?
#
loop_
_entity_poly.entity_id
_entity_poly.type
_entity_poly.pdbx_seq_one_letter_code
_entity_poly.pdbx_strand_id
1 'polypeptide(L)'
;MENLFQLLQKGGVLMYPLYFLSVVNLAVILKKGWEFHCLNLQNLEDELSQASNPEKKLNSFVRNMEGGLPILGVSSRVAPLLGLLGTVIGMIKTFRVIEIKGGQVNVGLLAKGIWEALLTTAFGLVIAIIALIFYHWFLRRVDEVIFILEENLENKEEN
;
A
#
# COMPACT_ATOMS: atom_id res chain seq x y z
N MET A 1 -16.23 9.32 22.45
CA MET A 1 -15.54 8.92 21.21
C MET A 1 -14.57 7.81 21.59
N GLU A 2 -14.75 6.58 21.08
CA GLU A 2 -13.75 5.53 21.32
C GLU A 2 -12.44 5.96 20.64
N ASN A 3 -11.34 5.97 21.39
CA ASN A 3 -10.04 6.36 20.84
C ASN A 3 -9.57 5.30 19.84
N LEU A 4 -8.87 5.72 18.78
CA LEU A 4 -8.23 4.82 17.80
C LEU A 4 -7.37 3.75 18.49
N PHE A 5 -6.76 4.09 19.63
CA PHE A 5 -6.01 3.19 20.49
C PHE A 5 -6.85 2.06 21.10
N GLN A 6 -8.12 2.32 21.46
CA GLN A 6 -9.04 1.30 21.96
C GLN A 6 -9.51 0.36 20.83
N LEU A 7 -9.68 0.87 19.60
CA LEU A 7 -9.95 0.03 18.42
C LEU A 7 -8.74 -0.87 18.09
N LEU A 8 -7.52 -0.33 18.22
CA LEU A 8 -6.25 -1.06 18.08
C LEU A 8 -6.07 -2.18 19.11
N GLN A 9 -6.41 -1.94 20.39
CA GLN A 9 -6.40 -2.98 21.40
C GLN A 9 -7.45 -4.07 21.16
N LYS A 10 -8.61 -3.71 20.60
CA LYS A 10 -9.70 -4.64 20.29
C LYS A 10 -9.39 -5.57 19.11
N GLY A 11 -8.71 -5.09 18.06
CA GLY A 11 -8.41 -5.90 16.86
C GLY A 11 -7.29 -6.95 17.00
N GLY A 12 -6.64 -7.02 18.16
CA GLY A 12 -5.66 -8.05 18.51
C GLY A 12 -4.28 -7.89 17.85
N VAL A 13 -3.45 -8.92 17.96
CA VAL A 13 -2.01 -8.90 17.58
C VAL A 13 -1.78 -8.56 16.10
N LEU A 14 -2.73 -8.88 15.22
CA LEU A 14 -2.61 -8.60 13.79
C LEU A 14 -2.86 -7.15 13.40
N MET A 15 -3.33 -6.30 14.32
CA MET A 15 -3.43 -4.86 14.07
C MET A 15 -2.06 -4.17 13.99
N TYR A 16 -1.04 -4.64 14.73
CA TYR A 16 0.30 -4.05 14.70
C TYR A 16 0.95 -4.11 13.31
N PRO A 17 1.03 -5.26 12.61
CA PRO A 17 1.59 -5.30 11.27
C PRO A 17 0.76 -4.52 10.25
N LEU A 18 -0.58 -4.49 10.39
CA LEU A 18 -1.45 -3.66 9.53
C LEU A 18 -1.19 -2.16 9.71
N TYR A 19 -1.02 -1.71 10.96
CA TYR A 19 -0.69 -0.32 11.25
C TYR A 19 0.69 0.04 10.69
N PHE A 20 1.69 -0.83 10.86
CA PHE A 20 3.01 -0.64 10.25
C PHE A 20 2.92 -0.51 8.72
N LEU A 21 2.15 -1.39 8.07
CA LEU A 21 1.88 -1.32 6.63
C LEU A 21 1.23 0.00 6.22
N SER A 22 0.27 0.50 7.01
CA SER A 22 -0.36 1.81 6.78
C SER A 22 0.65 2.96 6.83
N VAL A 23 1.54 2.97 7.83
CA VAL A 23 2.59 3.99 7.95
C VAL A 23 3.57 3.93 6.78
N VAL A 24 4.00 2.73 6.39
CA VAL A 24 4.89 2.52 5.25
C VAL A 24 4.23 3.03 3.95
N ASN A 25 2.97 2.70 3.70
CA ASN A 25 2.25 3.19 2.52
C ASN A 25 2.17 4.71 2.50
N LEU A 26 1.85 5.33 3.64
CA LEU A 26 1.75 6.78 3.74
C LEU A 26 3.12 7.45 3.47
N ALA A 27 4.21 6.88 4.01
CA ALA A 27 5.56 7.36 3.75
C ALA A 27 5.94 7.26 2.26
N VAL A 28 5.59 6.15 1.59
CA VAL A 28 5.85 5.97 0.15
C VAL A 28 5.02 6.95 -0.68
N ILE A 29 3.73 7.11 -0.35
CA ILE A 29 2.83 8.05 -1.06
C ILE A 29 3.34 9.49 -0.94
N LEU A 30 3.78 9.91 0.25
CA LEU A 30 4.34 11.25 0.45
C LEU A 30 5.65 11.43 -0.32
N LYS A 31 6.57 10.46 -0.25
CA LYS A 31 7.84 10.51 -0.98
C LYS A 31 7.59 10.61 -2.48
N LYS A 32 6.72 9.76 -3.02
CA LYS A 32 6.42 9.74 -4.47
C LYS A 32 5.63 10.95 -4.92
N GLY A 33 4.71 11.44 -4.09
CA GLY A 33 4.00 12.69 -4.34
C GLY A 33 4.97 13.87 -4.45
N TRP A 34 5.97 13.94 -3.57
CA TRP A 34 7.00 14.97 -3.62
C TRP A 34 7.93 14.82 -4.84
N GLU A 35 8.38 13.59 -5.11
CA GLU A 35 9.26 13.28 -6.24
C GLU A 35 8.62 13.66 -7.58
N PHE A 36 7.33 13.38 -7.76
CA PHE A 36 6.57 13.80 -8.95
C PHE A 36 6.32 15.30 -9.01
N HIS A 37 6.04 15.94 -7.88
CA HIS A 37 5.77 17.38 -7.86
C HIS A 37 7.03 18.21 -8.11
N CYS A 38 8.19 17.71 -7.69
CA CYS A 38 9.48 18.36 -7.92
C CYS A 38 10.14 17.92 -9.25
N LEU A 39 9.45 17.11 -10.06
CA LEU A 39 9.96 16.62 -11.33
C LEU A 39 9.98 17.75 -12.36
N ASN A 40 11.16 18.08 -12.87
CA ASN A 40 11.31 19.02 -13.97
C ASN A 40 11.72 18.29 -15.25
N LEU A 41 10.75 18.05 -16.14
CA LEU A 41 10.95 17.31 -17.39
C LEU A 41 12.04 17.93 -18.27
N GLN A 42 12.18 19.25 -18.26
CA GLN A 42 13.17 19.93 -19.08
C GLN A 42 14.61 19.62 -18.64
N ASN A 43 14.88 19.64 -17.33
CA ASN A 43 16.20 19.24 -16.81
C ASN A 43 16.55 17.78 -17.13
N LEU A 44 15.53 16.91 -17.15
CA LEU A 44 15.69 15.49 -17.46
C LEU A 44 16.04 15.28 -18.93
N GLU A 45 15.35 15.98 -19.83
CA GLU A 45 15.65 15.95 -21.25
C GLU A 45 17.07 16.45 -21.54
N ASP A 46 17.50 17.51 -20.85
CA ASP A 46 18.87 18.03 -20.95
C ASP A 46 19.92 17.02 -20.46
N GLU A 47 19.65 16.32 -19.35
CA GLU A 47 20.53 15.25 -18.85
C GLU A 47 20.60 14.04 -19.79
N LEU A 48 19.47 13.68 -20.41
CA LEU A 48 19.37 12.59 -21.38
C LEU A 48 20.13 12.93 -22.67
N SER A 49 19.98 14.16 -23.16
CA SER A 49 20.62 14.63 -24.40
C SER A 49 22.14 14.74 -24.28
N GLN A 50 22.65 15.02 -23.07
CA GLN A 50 24.09 15.10 -22.79
C GLN A 50 24.71 13.74 -22.43
N ALA A 51 23.91 12.70 -22.26
CA ALA A 51 24.40 11.38 -21.87
C ALA A 51 25.07 10.67 -23.05
N SER A 52 26.21 10.02 -22.80
CA SER A 52 26.89 9.17 -23.80
C SER A 52 26.03 7.97 -24.25
N ASN A 53 25.01 7.59 -23.49
CA ASN A 53 24.02 6.56 -23.86
C ASN A 53 22.66 6.96 -23.24
N PRO A 54 21.77 7.60 -24.02
CA PRO A 54 20.49 8.12 -23.52
C PRO A 54 19.56 7.00 -23.07
N GLU A 55 19.47 5.88 -23.81
CA GLU A 55 18.63 4.74 -23.45
C GLU A 55 18.99 4.15 -22.07
N LYS A 56 20.29 4.00 -21.77
CA LYS A 56 20.74 3.47 -20.48
C LYS A 56 20.39 4.43 -19.34
N LYS A 57 20.51 5.73 -19.58
CA LYS A 57 20.16 6.77 -18.59
C LYS A 57 18.65 6.80 -18.36
N LEU A 58 17.84 6.72 -19.42
CA LEU A 58 16.38 6.61 -19.35
C LEU A 58 15.97 5.40 -18.49
N ASN A 59 16.48 4.21 -18.81
CA ASN A 59 16.20 2.99 -18.04
C ASN A 59 16.57 3.12 -16.56
N SER A 60 17.70 3.77 -16.24
CA SER A 60 18.09 4.02 -14.85
C SER A 60 17.16 4.99 -14.12
N PHE A 61 16.65 5.99 -14.85
CA PHE A 61 15.70 6.96 -14.33
C PHE A 61 14.33 6.33 -14.08
N VAL A 62 13.82 5.54 -15.04
CA VAL A 62 12.59 4.75 -14.89
C VAL A 62 12.65 3.88 -13.65
N ARG A 63 13.74 3.12 -13.48
CA ARG A 63 13.92 2.27 -12.29
C ARG A 63 13.86 3.06 -10.97
N ASN A 64 14.37 4.29 -10.95
CA ASN A 64 14.29 5.14 -9.76
C ASN A 64 12.86 5.65 -9.51
N MET A 65 12.15 6.06 -10.58
CA MET A 65 10.75 6.50 -10.50
C MET A 65 9.80 5.38 -10.08
N GLU A 66 10.00 4.17 -10.58
CA GLU A 66 9.26 2.98 -10.16
C GLU A 66 9.61 2.55 -8.72
N GLY A 67 10.76 2.98 -8.21
CA GLY A 67 11.27 2.60 -6.90
C GLY A 67 10.32 2.95 -5.76
N GLY A 68 9.68 1.94 -5.16
CA GLY A 68 8.70 2.09 -4.09
C GLY A 68 7.26 1.79 -4.51
N LEU A 69 6.93 1.83 -5.81
CA LEU A 69 5.64 1.33 -6.31
C LEU A 69 5.41 -0.15 -6.00
N PRO A 70 6.41 -1.05 -6.10
CA PRO A 70 6.22 -2.45 -5.71
C PRO A 70 5.75 -2.62 -4.27
N ILE A 71 6.13 -1.73 -3.35
CA ILE A 71 5.71 -1.78 -1.94
C ILE A 71 4.19 -1.52 -1.84
N LEU A 72 3.68 -0.51 -2.54
CA LEU A 72 2.24 -0.22 -2.60
C LEU A 72 1.46 -1.38 -3.26
N GLY A 73 2.02 -1.94 -4.34
CA GLY A 73 1.43 -3.08 -5.05
C GLY A 73 1.39 -4.37 -4.22
N VAL A 74 2.42 -4.64 -3.40
CA VAL A 74 2.41 -5.78 -2.47
C VAL A 74 1.47 -5.50 -1.31
N SER A 75 1.50 -4.29 -0.75
CA SER A 75 0.61 -3.90 0.34
C SER A 75 -0.87 -4.05 -0.02
N SER A 76 -1.27 -3.66 -1.23
CA SER A 76 -2.68 -3.75 -1.65
C SER A 76 -3.19 -5.18 -1.70
N ARG A 77 -2.30 -6.15 -1.93
CA ARG A 77 -2.65 -7.58 -1.97
C ARG A 77 -2.53 -8.24 -0.60
N VAL A 78 -1.53 -7.87 0.20
CA VAL A 78 -1.25 -8.51 1.49
C VAL A 78 -2.14 -7.97 2.62
N ALA A 79 -2.49 -6.68 2.63
CA ALA A 79 -3.30 -6.09 3.69
C ALA A 79 -4.70 -6.73 3.86
N PRO A 80 -5.46 -7.05 2.79
CA PRO A 80 -6.73 -7.78 2.91
C PRO A 80 -6.56 -9.18 3.48
N LEU A 81 -5.50 -9.88 3.06
CA LEU A 81 -5.19 -11.23 3.54
C LEU A 81 -4.84 -11.23 5.03
N LEU A 82 -4.12 -10.22 5.51
CA LEU A 82 -3.85 -10.02 6.94
C LEU A 82 -5.13 -9.69 7.72
N GLY A 83 -6.04 -8.89 7.14
CA GLY A 83 -7.35 -8.62 7.71
C GLY A 83 -8.18 -9.90 7.87
N LEU A 84 -8.27 -10.70 6.80
CA LEU A 84 -8.96 -11.99 6.81
C LEU A 84 -8.35 -12.95 7.84
N LEU A 85 -7.01 -13.03 7.91
CA LEU A 85 -6.33 -13.81 8.95
C LEU A 85 -6.72 -13.33 10.35
N GLY A 86 -6.89 -12.02 10.54
CA GLY A 86 -7.45 -11.41 11.74
C GLY A 86 -8.80 -12.00 12.14
N THR A 87 -9.73 -12.10 11.19
CA THR A 87 -11.04 -12.70 11.48
C THR A 87 -10.95 -14.16 11.88
N VAL A 88 -10.15 -14.96 11.18
CA VAL A 88 -9.97 -16.38 11.48
C VAL A 88 -9.43 -16.56 12.90
N ILE A 89 -8.40 -15.80 13.28
CA ILE A 89 -7.82 -15.88 14.63
C ILE A 89 -8.83 -15.38 15.69
N GLY A 90 -9.59 -14.32 15.42
CA GLY A 90 -10.62 -13.81 16.34
C GLY A 90 -11.72 -14.84 16.60
N MET A 91 -12.19 -15.53 15.55
CA MET A 91 -13.18 -16.59 15.66
C MET A 91 -12.64 -17.80 16.45
N ILE A 92 -11.40 -18.23 16.18
CA ILE A 92 -10.74 -19.32 16.94
C ILE A 92 -10.69 -19.00 18.44
N LYS A 93 -10.31 -17.76 18.80
CA LYS A 93 -10.29 -17.32 20.21
C LYS A 93 -11.67 -17.34 20.84
N THR A 94 -12.67 -16.89 20.09
CA THR A 94 -14.07 -16.84 20.56
C THR A 94 -14.60 -18.24 20.85
N PHE A 95 -14.39 -19.21 19.96
CA PHE A 95 -14.80 -20.59 20.17
C PHE A 95 -14.03 -21.28 21.30
N ARG A 96 -12.73 -20.99 21.46
CA ARG A 96 -11.93 -21.52 22.58
C ARG A 96 -12.48 -21.08 23.94
N VAL A 97 -12.99 -19.86 24.06
CA VAL A 97 -13.61 -19.37 25.31
C VAL A 97 -14.91 -20.12 25.61
N ILE A 98 -15.69 -20.48 24.58
CA ILE A 98 -16.93 -21.25 24.73
C ILE A 98 -16.64 -22.68 25.18
N GLU A 99 -15.62 -23.31 24.60
CA GLU A 99 -15.15 -24.64 24.98
C GLU A 99 -14.76 -24.69 26.47
N ILE A 100 -13.92 -23.75 26.91
CA ILE A 100 -13.44 -23.67 28.31
C ILE A 100 -14.60 -23.46 29.31
N LYS A 101 -15.68 -22.80 28.89
CA LYS A 101 -16.88 -22.58 29.73
C LYS A 101 -17.87 -23.75 29.72
N GLY A 102 -17.43 -24.94 29.31
CA GLY A 102 -18.25 -26.15 29.33
C GLY A 102 -19.37 -26.13 28.29
N GLY A 103 -19.19 -25.43 27.17
CA GLY A 103 -20.15 -25.38 26.07
C GLY A 103 -21.37 -24.48 26.31
N GLN A 104 -21.46 -23.77 27.44
CA GLN A 104 -22.46 -22.73 27.61
C GLN A 104 -22.15 -21.52 26.70
N VAL A 105 -22.95 -21.38 25.66
CA VAL A 105 -22.83 -20.27 24.70
C VAL A 105 -23.39 -19.00 25.33
N ASN A 106 -22.50 -18.11 25.76
CA ASN A 106 -22.87 -16.73 26.07
C ASN A 106 -22.88 -15.91 24.78
N VAL A 107 -24.08 -15.61 24.26
CA VAL A 107 -24.29 -14.87 23.01
C VAL A 107 -23.58 -13.51 23.01
N GLY A 108 -23.52 -12.83 24.16
CA GLY A 108 -22.83 -11.54 24.29
C GLY A 108 -21.32 -11.64 24.07
N LEU A 109 -20.67 -12.70 24.59
CA LEU A 109 -19.24 -12.94 24.37
C LEU A 109 -18.94 -13.30 22.91
N LEU A 110 -19.81 -14.10 22.29
CA LEU A 110 -19.68 -14.47 20.89
C LEU A 110 -19.79 -13.22 19.99
N ALA A 111 -20.82 -12.41 20.19
CA ALA A 111 -21.04 -11.17 19.43
C ALA A 111 -19.85 -10.20 19.54
N LYS A 112 -19.27 -10.07 20.74
CA LYS A 112 -18.08 -9.26 20.95
C LYS A 112 -16.88 -9.77 20.14
N GLY A 113 -16.61 -11.08 20.16
CA GLY A 113 -15.48 -11.66 19.43
C GLY A 113 -15.62 -11.55 17.90
N ILE A 114 -16.85 -11.69 17.38
CA ILE A 114 -17.14 -11.49 15.96
C ILE A 114 -16.94 -10.02 15.57
N TRP A 115 -17.41 -9.08 16.40
CA TRP A 115 -17.21 -7.65 16.16
C TRP A 115 -15.74 -7.26 16.06
N GLU A 116 -14.93 -7.74 17.03
CA GLU A 116 -13.48 -7.49 17.04
C GLU A 116 -12.78 -8.08 15.81
N ALA A 117 -13.19 -9.28 15.39
CA ALA A 117 -12.71 -9.94 14.17
C ALA A 117 -13.01 -9.11 12.92
N LEU A 118 -14.26 -8.68 12.73
CA LEU A 118 -14.70 -7.94 11.54
C LEU A 118 -14.00 -6.58 11.40
N LEU A 119 -13.69 -5.93 12.52
CA LEU A 119 -13.00 -4.65 12.53
C LEU A 119 -11.60 -4.75 11.89
N THR A 120 -10.85 -5.81 12.18
CA THR A 120 -9.52 -6.03 11.61
C THR A 120 -9.56 -6.23 10.09
N THR A 121 -10.60 -6.91 9.58
CA THR A 121 -10.82 -7.04 8.13
C THR A 121 -11.16 -5.72 7.48
N ALA A 122 -12.09 -4.96 8.07
CA ALA A 122 -12.46 -3.65 7.55
C ALA A 122 -11.23 -2.73 7.44
N PHE A 123 -10.37 -2.73 8.45
CA PHE A 123 -9.13 -1.95 8.45
C PHE A 123 -8.14 -2.41 7.37
N GLY A 124 -7.93 -3.72 7.22
CA GLY A 124 -7.07 -4.28 6.18
C GLY A 124 -7.55 -3.92 4.76
N LEU A 125 -8.87 -3.91 4.53
CA LEU A 125 -9.46 -3.49 3.26
C LEU A 125 -9.26 -2.00 2.98
N VAL A 126 -9.47 -1.14 3.98
CA VAL A 126 -9.27 0.31 3.81
C VAL A 126 -7.82 0.63 3.40
N ILE A 127 -6.84 0.03 4.08
CA ILE A 127 -5.42 0.21 3.74
C ILE A 127 -5.15 -0.28 2.30
N ALA A 128 -5.70 -1.45 1.94
CA ALA A 128 -5.50 -2.05 0.64
C ALA A 128 -6.04 -1.20 -0.50
N ILE A 129 -7.25 -0.68 -0.34
CA ILE A 129 -7.91 0.18 -1.33
C ILE A 129 -7.09 1.44 -1.57
N ILE A 130 -6.65 2.11 -0.50
CA ILE A 130 -5.82 3.31 -0.60
C ILE A 130 -4.51 2.98 -1.32
N ALA A 131 -3.81 1.93 -0.91
CA ALA A 131 -2.56 1.52 -1.54
C ALA A 131 -2.73 1.21 -3.03
N LEU A 132 -3.83 0.56 -3.41
CA LEU A 132 -4.13 0.20 -4.79
C LEU A 132 -4.38 1.43 -5.68
N ILE A 133 -5.18 2.39 -5.19
CA ILE A 133 -5.48 3.63 -5.92
C ILE A 133 -4.19 4.39 -6.20
N PHE A 134 -3.36 4.60 -5.17
CA PHE A 134 -2.09 5.31 -5.35
C PHE A 134 -1.10 4.55 -6.21
N TYR A 135 -1.01 3.22 -6.07
CA TYR A 135 -0.16 2.39 -6.93
C TYR A 135 -0.47 2.61 -8.41
N HIS A 136 -1.75 2.51 -8.80
CA HIS A 136 -2.14 2.71 -10.20
C HIS A 136 -2.02 4.15 -10.66
N TRP A 137 -2.29 5.12 -9.78
CA TRP A 137 -2.13 6.53 -10.11
C TRP A 137 -0.67 6.89 -10.41
N PHE A 138 0.26 6.49 -9.55
CA PHE A 138 1.68 6.73 -9.77
C PHE A 138 2.22 5.94 -10.96
N LEU A 139 1.82 4.68 -11.13
CA LEU A 139 2.27 3.86 -12.26
C LEU A 139 1.92 4.53 -13.59
N ARG A 140 0.66 4.95 -13.75
CA ARG A 140 0.22 5.67 -14.95
C ARG A 140 0.99 6.98 -15.18
N ARG A 141 1.36 7.68 -14.11
CA ARG A 141 2.14 8.92 -14.20
C ARG A 141 3.60 8.64 -14.60
N VAL A 142 4.18 7.52 -14.17
CA VAL A 142 5.51 7.08 -14.62
C VAL A 142 5.46 6.77 -16.11
N ASP A 143 4.48 5.99 -16.55
CA ASP A 143 4.31 5.62 -17.97
C ASP A 143 4.17 6.85 -18.88
N GLU A 144 3.41 7.86 -18.46
CA GLU A 144 3.26 9.12 -19.20
C GLU A 144 4.60 9.87 -19.33
N VAL A 145 5.40 9.92 -18.26
CA VAL A 145 6.73 10.55 -18.30
C VAL A 145 7.68 9.80 -19.23
N ILE A 146 7.64 8.46 -19.22
CA ILE A 146 8.45 7.62 -20.11
C ILE A 146 8.11 7.92 -21.57
N PHE A 147 6.82 7.89 -21.90
CA PHE A 147 6.34 8.15 -23.25
C PHE A 147 6.82 9.50 -23.80
N ILE A 148 6.71 10.57 -23.01
CA ILE A 148 7.17 11.92 -23.41
C ILE A 148 8.68 11.94 -23.64
N LEU A 149 9.46 11.26 -22.80
CA LEU A 149 10.91 11.24 -22.93
C LEU A 149 11.36 10.41 -24.14
N GLU A 150 10.72 9.27 -24.42
CA GLU A 150 11.00 8.46 -25.61
C GLU A 150 10.66 9.21 -26.90
N GLU A 151 9.48 9.83 -26.97
CA GLU A 151 9.06 10.66 -28.12
C GLU A 151 10.03 11.82 -28.37
N ASN A 152 10.51 12.51 -27.32
CA ASN A 152 11.47 13.60 -27.46
C ASN A 152 12.86 13.13 -27.93
N LEU A 153 13.26 11.88 -27.62
CA LEU A 153 14.51 11.31 -28.09
C LEU A 153 14.44 10.96 -29.57
N GLU A 154 13.35 10.32 -30.02
CA GLU A 154 13.15 9.97 -31.44
C GLU A 154 13.14 11.23 -32.32
N ASN A 155 12.41 12.27 -31.91
CA ASN A 155 12.34 13.55 -32.65
C ASN A 155 13.70 14.26 -32.78
N LYS A 156 14.68 13.97 -31.91
CA LYS A 156 16.04 14.53 -32.00
C LYS A 156 16.97 13.75 -32.93
N GLU A 157 16.68 12.48 -33.20
CA GLU A 157 17.46 11.70 -34.17
C GLU A 157 17.06 12.04 -35.62
N GLU A 158 15.84 12.53 -35.84
CA GLU A 158 15.34 12.90 -37.17
C GLU A 158 15.73 14.32 -37.63
N ASN A 159 16.17 15.21 -36.73
CA ASN A 159 16.54 16.61 -37.03
C ASN A 159 18.05 16.85 -37.02
#